data_AF-A0A7J9DM59-F1
#
_entry.id   AF-A0A7J9DM59-F1
#
_cell.length_a   1.000
_cell.length_b   1.000
_cell.length_c   1.000
_cell.angle_alpha   90.00
_cell.angle_beta   90.00
_cell.angle_gamma   90.00
#
_symmetry.space_group_name_H-M   'P 1'
#
loop_
_entity.id
_entity.type
_entity.pdbx_description
1 polymer ?
#
loop_
_entity_poly.entity_id
_entity_poly.type
_entity_poly.pdbx_seq_one_letter_code
_entity_poly.pdbx_strand_id
1 'polypeptide(L)'
;MINQKCRKLSKRVAFYTVECRGSCGEMFVDLQDYKYSKKKLEETIECQIEYPSFEEAISVPWRALPRRVSKLYFAMRVIEQFEDVEGRNPGETSIADRLGVLKLRKELCETNSLDESQIPDALLERLLTDTREFPPVCAIIGGILGQEVIKAISGKGDPLKNFFFFDAMDGKGLIEDISGPSTRS
;
A
#
# COMPACT_ATOMS: atom_id res chain seq x y z
N MET A 1 4.08 12.92 5.98
CA MET A 1 3.86 14.40 6.11
C MET A 1 2.52 14.90 5.55
N ILE A 2 2.07 14.53 4.34
CA ILE A 2 0.79 15.05 3.77
C ILE A 2 -0.45 14.44 4.43
N ASN A 3 -0.49 13.11 4.57
CA ASN A 3 -1.62 12.41 5.19
C ASN A 3 -1.96 12.93 6.61
N GLN A 4 -0.95 13.16 7.45
CA GLN A 4 -1.11 13.79 8.76
C GLN A 4 -1.70 15.20 8.68
N LYS A 5 -1.37 15.99 7.65
CA LYS A 5 -1.98 17.31 7.45
C LYS A 5 -3.46 17.17 7.09
N CYS A 6 -3.84 16.22 6.24
CA CYS A 6 -5.25 15.93 5.92
C CYS A 6 -6.07 15.58 7.18
N ARG A 7 -5.48 14.83 8.12
CA ARG A 7 -6.10 14.45 9.40
C ARG A 7 -6.29 15.60 10.39
N LYS A 8 -5.42 16.61 10.35
CA LYS A 8 -5.45 17.77 11.27
C LYS A 8 -6.45 18.86 10.86
N LEU A 9 -7.07 18.76 9.69
CA LEU A 9 -8.05 19.73 9.21
C LEU A 9 -9.39 19.55 9.93
N SER A 10 -10.10 20.66 10.15
CA SER A 10 -11.42 20.65 10.81
C SER A 10 -12.50 19.97 9.97
N LYS A 11 -12.33 19.93 8.64
CA LYS A 11 -13.16 19.15 7.72
C LYS A 11 -12.43 17.86 7.40
N ARG A 12 -13.15 16.73 7.41
CA ARG A 12 -12.63 15.43 6.96
C ARG A 12 -12.13 15.56 5.51
N VAL A 13 -10.86 15.23 5.29
CA VAL A 13 -10.23 15.16 3.96
C VAL A 13 -9.79 13.73 3.72
N ALA A 14 -10.36 13.10 2.70
CA ALA A 14 -9.89 11.80 2.23
C ALA A 14 -8.49 11.94 1.65
N PHE A 15 -7.61 10.98 1.97
CA PHE A 15 -6.25 10.93 1.47
C PHE A 15 -6.05 9.66 0.65
N TYR A 16 -5.35 9.81 -0.47
CA TYR A 16 -4.93 8.73 -1.34
C TYR A 16 -3.48 8.95 -1.73
N THR A 17 -2.72 7.87 -1.87
CA THR A 17 -1.44 7.88 -2.57
C THR A 17 -1.38 6.70 -3.50
N VAL A 18 -0.66 6.86 -4.61
CA VAL A 18 -0.43 5.82 -5.60
C VAL A 18 1.03 5.83 -5.99
N GLU A 19 1.57 4.64 -6.23
CA GLU A 19 2.88 4.46 -6.83
C GLU A 19 2.77 3.41 -7.93
N CYS A 20 3.40 3.67 -9.07
CA CYS A 20 3.55 2.71 -10.15
C CYS A 20 5.04 2.52 -10.41
N ARG A 21 5.54 1.30 -10.24
CA ARG A 21 6.95 0.95 -10.45
C ARG A 21 7.02 -0.20 -11.44
N GLY A 22 7.25 0.15 -12.70
CA GLY A 22 7.25 -0.80 -13.82
C GLY A 22 5.91 -1.52 -13.92
N SER A 23 5.95 -2.84 -13.82
CA SER A 23 4.79 -3.72 -13.90
C SER A 23 3.97 -3.83 -12.60
N CYS A 24 4.33 -3.11 -11.54
CA CYS A 24 3.66 -3.14 -10.25
C CYS A 24 2.99 -1.80 -9.92
N GLY A 25 1.88 -1.88 -9.20
CA GLY A 25 1.16 -0.72 -8.70
C GLY A 25 0.76 -0.89 -7.24
N GLU A 26 0.83 0.21 -6.50
CA GLU A 26 0.38 0.32 -5.13
C GLU A 26 -0.58 1.51 -5.03
N MET A 27 -1.65 1.34 -4.25
CA MET A 27 -2.49 2.45 -3.81
C MET A 27 -2.75 2.31 -2.31
N PHE A 28 -2.71 3.43 -1.60
CA PHE A 28 -3.14 3.52 -0.21
C PHE A 28 -4.32 4.49 -0.07
N VAL A 29 -5.23 4.16 0.84
CA VAL A 29 -6.44 4.92 1.15
C VAL A 29 -6.49 5.22 2.65
N ASP A 30 -6.76 6.47 3.00
CA ASP A 30 -7.12 6.88 4.36
C ASP A 30 -8.34 7.81 4.32
N LEU A 31 -9.50 7.26 4.70
CA LEU A 31 -10.75 8.02 4.81
C LEU A 31 -11.02 8.54 6.24
N GLN A 32 -10.08 8.31 7.17
CA GLN A 32 -10.18 8.59 8.60
C GLN A 32 -11.29 7.75 9.26
N ASP A 33 -12.11 8.31 10.14
CA ASP A 33 -13.36 7.68 10.56
C ASP A 33 -14.46 7.96 9.52
N TYR A 34 -14.86 6.92 8.78
CA TYR A 34 -15.74 7.06 7.62
C TYR A 34 -17.00 6.22 7.74
N LYS A 35 -18.15 6.88 7.53
CA LYS A 35 -19.47 6.25 7.45
C LYS A 35 -19.90 6.12 6.00
N TYR A 36 -20.46 4.97 5.65
CA TYR A 36 -20.88 4.66 4.29
C TYR A 36 -22.04 3.68 4.29
N SER A 37 -22.73 3.60 3.17
CA SER A 37 -23.83 2.67 2.95
C SER A 37 -23.45 1.64 1.88
N LYS A 38 -23.82 0.38 2.08
CA LYS A 38 -23.69 -0.66 1.06
C LYS A 38 -24.97 -1.45 0.89
N LYS A 39 -25.24 -1.88 -0.34
CA LYS A 39 -26.35 -2.80 -0.63
C LYS A 39 -25.93 -4.23 -0.30
N LYS A 40 -26.74 -4.93 0.49
CA LYS A 40 -26.62 -6.36 0.71
C LYS A 40 -27.99 -6.96 0.43
N LEU A 41 -28.08 -7.77 -0.63
CA LEU A 41 -29.35 -8.20 -1.21
C LEU A 41 -30.20 -6.95 -1.59
N GLU A 42 -31.43 -6.83 -1.08
CA GLU A 42 -32.34 -5.71 -1.35
C GLU A 42 -32.28 -4.61 -0.29
N GLU A 43 -31.48 -4.79 0.78
CA GLU A 43 -31.38 -3.84 1.89
C GLU A 43 -30.15 -2.93 1.78
N THR A 44 -30.30 -1.68 2.23
CA THR A 44 -29.19 -0.74 2.39
C THR A 44 -28.73 -0.74 3.83
N ILE A 45 -27.45 -1.03 4.05
CA ILE A 45 -26.84 -1.14 5.38
C ILE A 45 -25.86 0.02 5.58
N GLU A 46 -26.06 0.76 6.67
CA GLU A 46 -25.10 1.75 7.15
C GLU A 46 -23.93 1.06 7.87
N CYS A 47 -22.72 1.45 7.52
CA CYS A 47 -21.46 0.89 7.99
C CYS A 47 -20.52 2.02 8.43
N GLN A 48 -19.58 1.68 9.30
CA GLN A 48 -18.51 2.59 9.73
C GLN A 48 -17.19 1.84 9.65
N ILE A 49 -16.17 2.53 9.14
CA ILE A 49 -14.83 2.00 8.96
C ILE A 49 -13.81 3.04 9.40
N GLU A 50 -12.82 2.58 10.16
CA GLU A 50 -11.74 3.43 10.67
C GLU A 50 -10.45 3.07 9.96
N TYR A 51 -9.74 4.09 9.47
CA TYR A 51 -8.47 3.94 8.78
C TYR A 51 -7.30 4.35 9.70
N PRO A 52 -6.16 3.65 9.65
CA PRO A 52 -4.90 4.19 10.17
C PRO A 52 -4.35 5.25 9.20
N SER A 53 -3.49 6.13 9.71
CA SER A 53 -2.68 7.00 8.86
C SER A 53 -1.71 6.16 8.05
N PHE A 54 -1.18 6.71 6.96
CA PHE A 54 -0.14 6.06 6.18
C PHE A 54 1.07 5.69 7.05
N GLU A 55 1.48 6.62 7.92
CA GLU A 55 2.60 6.43 8.84
C GLU A 55 2.33 5.31 9.86
N GLU A 56 1.14 5.26 10.45
CA GLU A 56 0.76 4.15 11.34
C GLU A 56 0.72 2.81 10.60
N ALA A 57 0.22 2.78 9.38
CA ALA A 57 0.09 1.56 8.59
C ALA A 57 1.47 0.97 8.19
N ILE A 58 2.39 1.81 7.71
CA ILE A 58 3.74 1.34 7.31
C ILE A 58 4.66 1.08 8.51
N SER A 59 4.30 1.58 9.70
CA SER A 59 5.03 1.33 10.95
C SER A 59 4.61 0.05 11.66
N VAL A 60 3.60 -0.68 11.16
CA VAL A 60 3.19 -1.96 11.76
C VAL A 60 4.33 -2.96 11.62
N PRO A 61 4.86 -3.54 12.73
CA PRO A 61 5.92 -4.53 12.65
C PRO A 61 5.48 -5.72 11.80
N TRP A 62 6.32 -6.22 10.89
CA TRP A 62 5.87 -7.23 9.92
C TRP A 62 5.44 -8.55 10.58
N ARG A 63 6.01 -8.90 11.74
CA ARG A 63 5.55 -10.03 12.58
C ARG A 63 4.11 -9.91 13.07
N ALA A 64 3.56 -8.71 13.16
CA ALA A 64 2.20 -8.44 13.60
C ALA A 64 1.20 -8.39 12.44
N LEU A 65 1.69 -8.40 11.19
CA LEU A 65 0.84 -8.40 10.02
C LEU A 65 0.15 -9.76 9.82
N PRO A 66 -1.00 -9.79 9.10
CA PRO A 66 -1.62 -11.04 8.71
C PRO A 66 -0.64 -11.96 7.98
N ARG A 67 -0.76 -13.29 8.19
CA ARG A 67 0.16 -14.29 7.62
C ARG A 67 0.26 -14.29 6.08
N ARG A 68 -0.67 -13.63 5.38
CA ARG A 68 -0.79 -13.67 3.92
C ARG A 68 -0.72 -12.28 3.28
N VAL A 69 -0.01 -11.34 3.90
CA VAL A 69 0.26 -10.05 3.27
C VAL A 69 1.06 -10.27 1.98
N SER A 70 0.68 -9.54 0.94
CA SER A 70 1.34 -9.53 -0.36
C SER A 70 2.86 -9.38 -0.25
N LYS A 71 3.59 -10.20 -1.01
CA LYS A 71 5.04 -10.07 -1.17
C LYS A 71 5.44 -8.71 -1.74
N LEU A 72 4.55 -8.10 -2.54
CA LEU A 72 4.76 -6.78 -3.13
C LEU A 72 4.78 -5.69 -2.05
N TYR A 73 3.96 -5.79 -1.00
CA TYR A 73 4.00 -4.84 0.13
C TYR A 73 5.41 -4.77 0.72
N PHE A 74 5.97 -5.94 1.06
CA PHE A 74 7.30 -6.01 1.66
C PHE A 74 8.40 -5.54 0.71
N ALA A 75 8.32 -5.92 -0.57
CA ALA A 75 9.30 -5.50 -1.57
C ALA A 75 9.30 -3.97 -1.76
N MET A 76 8.12 -3.33 -1.83
CA MET A 76 7.99 -1.87 -1.89
C MET A 76 8.58 -1.22 -0.65
N ARG A 77 8.27 -1.72 0.56
CA ARG A 77 8.83 -1.18 1.82
C ARG A 77 10.37 -1.25 1.86
N VAL A 78 10.96 -2.35 1.39
CA VAL A 78 12.43 -2.49 1.33
C VAL A 78 13.03 -1.44 0.40
N ILE A 79 12.44 -1.22 -0.78
CA ILE A 79 12.94 -0.26 -1.77
C ILE A 79 12.79 1.17 -1.26
N GLU A 80 11.63 1.54 -0.73
CA GLU A 80 11.40 2.87 -0.14
C GLU A 80 12.39 3.17 1.00
N GLN A 81 12.64 2.19 1.88
CA GLN A 81 13.60 2.37 2.97
C GLN A 81 15.04 2.43 2.46
N PHE A 82 15.37 1.71 1.39
CA PHE A 82 16.68 1.83 0.74
C PHE A 82 16.85 3.23 0.13
N GLU A 83 15.81 3.75 -0.52
CA GLU A 83 15.82 5.10 -1.08
C GLU A 83 16.08 6.15 0.00
N ASP A 84 15.41 6.05 1.15
CA ASP A 84 15.61 6.96 2.28
C ASP A 84 17.04 6.87 2.89
N VAL A 85 17.52 5.66 3.17
CA VAL A 85 18.84 5.44 3.79
C VAL A 85 20.00 5.89 2.89
N GLU A 86 19.89 5.67 1.58
CA GLU A 86 20.92 6.06 0.61
C GLU A 86 20.72 7.47 0.04
N GLY A 87 19.69 8.19 0.49
CA GLY A 87 19.38 9.55 0.03
C GLY A 87 19.00 9.61 -1.47
N ARG A 88 18.40 8.54 -2.01
CA ARG A 88 17.83 8.52 -3.36
C ARG A 88 16.50 9.26 -3.35
N ASN A 89 16.15 9.90 -4.47
CA ASN A 89 14.77 10.34 -4.65
C ASN A 89 13.87 9.11 -4.90
N PRO A 90 12.57 9.18 -4.56
CA PRO A 90 11.63 8.11 -4.84
C PRO A 90 11.63 7.72 -6.33
N GLY A 91 11.80 6.43 -6.62
CA GLY A 91 11.85 5.90 -7.99
C GLY A 91 13.22 5.96 -8.66
N GLU A 92 14.22 6.62 -8.06
CA GLU A 92 15.58 6.75 -8.61
C GLU A 92 16.53 5.61 -8.19
N THR A 93 15.99 4.43 -7.91
CA THR A 93 16.77 3.19 -7.77
C THR A 93 17.03 2.55 -9.12
N SER A 94 18.04 1.69 -9.19
CA SER A 94 18.37 0.94 -10.39
C SER A 94 18.88 -0.46 -10.03
N ILE A 95 19.08 -1.31 -11.04
CA ILE A 95 19.69 -2.64 -10.84
C ILE A 95 21.09 -2.57 -10.22
N ALA A 96 21.80 -1.44 -10.33
CA ALA A 96 23.10 -1.23 -9.68
C ALA A 96 22.99 -1.24 -8.15
N ASP A 97 21.82 -0.89 -7.61
CA ASP A 97 21.53 -0.84 -6.17
C ASP A 97 21.19 -2.22 -5.58
N ARG A 98 21.08 -3.25 -6.42
CA ARG A 98 20.65 -4.61 -6.05
C ARG A 98 21.34 -5.14 -4.80
N LEU A 99 22.66 -5.02 -4.70
CA LEU A 99 23.41 -5.56 -3.56
C LEU A 99 23.02 -4.86 -2.25
N GLY A 100 22.83 -3.54 -2.29
CA GLY A 100 22.39 -2.76 -1.13
C GLY A 100 20.96 -3.09 -0.73
N VAL A 101 20.06 -3.21 -1.71
CA VAL A 101 18.65 -3.59 -1.50
C VAL A 101 18.52 -4.99 -0.90
N LEU A 102 19.27 -5.98 -1.40
CA LEU A 102 19.26 -7.35 -0.85
C LEU A 102 19.83 -7.40 0.57
N LYS A 103 20.85 -6.58 0.86
CA LYS A 103 21.39 -6.45 2.21
C LYS A 103 20.34 -5.86 3.16
N LEU A 104 19.70 -4.76 2.78
CA LEU A 104 18.65 -4.13 3.60
C LEU A 104 17.44 -5.05 3.80
N ARG A 105 17.01 -5.76 2.75
CA ARG A 105 15.96 -6.79 2.85
C ARG A 105 16.25 -7.76 3.98
N LYS A 106 17.48 -8.30 4.02
CA LYS A 106 17.90 -9.27 5.03
C LYS A 106 17.81 -8.67 6.43
N GLU A 107 18.34 -7.47 6.64
CA GLU A 107 18.29 -6.76 7.92
C GLU A 107 16.84 -6.52 8.40
N LEU A 108 15.94 -6.15 7.48
CA LEU A 108 14.53 -5.94 7.79
C LEU A 108 13.77 -7.23 8.11
N CYS A 109 14.05 -8.30 7.36
CA CYS A 109 13.51 -9.64 7.62
C CYS A 109 13.95 -10.15 9.01
N GLU A 110 15.23 -10.02 9.35
CA GLU A 110 15.76 -10.41 10.67
C GLU A 110 15.10 -9.60 11.80
N THR A 111 15.04 -8.28 11.65
CA THR A 111 14.43 -7.37 12.65
C THR A 111 12.95 -7.68 12.87
N ASN A 112 12.24 -8.01 11.80
CA ASN A 112 10.80 -8.28 11.86
C ASN A 112 10.45 -9.77 11.99
N SER A 113 11.43 -10.66 12.16
CA SER A 113 11.20 -12.12 12.22
C SER A 113 10.39 -12.65 11.03
N LEU A 114 10.63 -12.12 9.83
CA LEU A 114 10.02 -12.52 8.57
C LEU A 114 10.98 -13.42 7.79
N ASP A 115 10.45 -14.48 7.19
CA ASP A 115 11.24 -15.33 6.29
C ASP A 115 11.57 -14.56 4.98
N GLU A 116 12.85 -14.53 4.59
CA GLU A 116 13.30 -13.83 3.37
C GLU A 116 12.58 -14.30 2.09
N SER A 117 12.05 -15.53 2.06
CA SER A 117 11.25 -16.06 0.94
C SER A 117 9.92 -15.32 0.72
N GLN A 118 9.49 -14.50 1.69
CA GLN A 118 8.37 -13.58 1.53
C GLN A 118 8.72 -12.37 0.65
N ILE A 119 10.01 -12.14 0.36
CA ILE A 119 10.51 -11.05 -0.48
C ILE A 119 11.49 -11.61 -1.54
N PRO A 120 10.97 -12.21 -2.62
CA PRO A 120 11.79 -12.92 -3.60
C PRO A 120 12.76 -11.98 -4.33
N ASP A 121 13.99 -12.44 -4.57
CA ASP A 121 15.02 -11.72 -5.33
C ASP A 121 14.48 -11.24 -6.69
N ALA A 122 13.80 -12.13 -7.42
CA ALA A 122 13.23 -11.82 -8.73
C ALA A 122 12.21 -10.66 -8.69
N LEU A 123 11.49 -10.50 -7.58
CA LEU A 123 10.57 -9.38 -7.41
C LEU A 123 11.34 -8.07 -7.23
N LEU A 124 12.34 -8.05 -6.34
CA LEU A 124 13.18 -6.87 -6.11
C LEU A 124 13.97 -6.49 -7.36
N GLU A 125 14.61 -7.45 -8.04
CA GLU A 125 15.34 -7.21 -9.28
C GLU A 125 14.46 -6.57 -10.36
N ARG A 126 13.22 -7.04 -10.49
CA ARG A 126 12.27 -6.46 -11.45
C ARG A 126 11.91 -5.02 -11.09
N LEU A 127 11.58 -4.75 -9.82
CA LEU A 127 11.27 -3.40 -9.35
C LEU A 127 12.46 -2.43 -9.48
N LEU A 128 13.70 -2.94 -9.45
CA LEU A 128 14.92 -2.15 -9.68
C LEU A 128 15.27 -1.98 -11.16
N THR A 129 14.84 -2.90 -12.01
CA THR A 129 15.14 -2.86 -13.45
C THR A 129 14.18 -1.94 -14.20
N ASP A 130 12.91 -1.94 -13.80
CA ASP A 130 11.87 -1.13 -14.42
C ASP A 130 11.21 -0.22 -13.37
N THR A 131 11.80 0.97 -13.18
CA THR A 131 11.27 1.99 -12.28
C THR A 131 10.33 2.98 -12.96
N ARG A 132 10.15 2.87 -14.29
CA ARG A 132 9.29 3.79 -15.03
C ARG A 132 7.84 3.39 -14.90
N GLU A 133 6.96 4.36 -15.07
CA GLU A 133 5.53 4.10 -15.15
C GLU A 133 5.20 3.25 -16.39
N PHE A 134 4.55 2.11 -16.18
CA PHE A 134 4.02 1.29 -17.27
C PHE A 134 2.56 1.68 -17.55
N PRO A 135 2.23 2.24 -18.73
CA PRO A 135 0.90 2.82 -18.98
C PRO A 135 -0.30 1.91 -18.68
N PRO A 136 -0.25 0.58 -18.98
CA PRO A 136 -1.33 -0.33 -18.61
C PRO A 136 -1.55 -0.43 -17.09
N VAL A 137 -0.48 -0.44 -16.29
CA VAL A 137 -0.58 -0.46 -14.82
C VAL A 137 -1.16 0.86 -14.32
N CYS A 138 -0.70 2.00 -14.85
CA CYS A 138 -1.26 3.31 -14.51
C CYS A 138 -2.76 3.40 -14.81
N ALA A 139 -3.22 2.83 -15.93
CA ALA A 139 -4.64 2.78 -16.27
C ALA A 139 -5.45 1.93 -15.29
N ILE A 140 -4.91 0.78 -14.86
CA ILE A 140 -5.56 -0.09 -13.86
C ILE A 140 -5.64 0.61 -12.50
N ILE A 141 -4.52 1.14 -12.00
CA ILE A 141 -4.46 1.85 -10.72
C ILE A 141 -5.34 3.10 -10.75
N GLY A 142 -5.27 3.90 -11.82
CA GLY A 142 -6.10 5.09 -11.99
C GLY A 142 -7.60 4.78 -12.05
N GLY A 143 -7.99 3.68 -12.70
CA GLY A 143 -9.37 3.21 -12.73
C GLY A 143 -9.89 2.83 -11.35
N ILE A 144 -9.09 2.11 -10.56
CA ILE A 144 -9.43 1.70 -9.20
C ILE A 144 -9.48 2.92 -8.27
N LEU A 145 -8.49 3.80 -8.33
CA LEU A 145 -8.46 5.06 -7.58
C LEU A 145 -9.70 5.90 -7.88
N GLY A 146 -10.07 6.04 -9.15
CA GLY A 146 -11.28 6.77 -9.55
C GLY A 146 -12.54 6.19 -8.94
N GLN A 147 -12.68 4.86 -8.89
CA GLN A 147 -13.79 4.20 -8.21
C GLN A 147 -13.80 4.48 -6.70
N GLU A 148 -12.65 4.40 -6.04
CA GLU A 148 -12.55 4.68 -4.59
C GLU A 148 -12.85 6.14 -4.25
N VAL A 149 -12.45 7.09 -5.09
CA VAL A 149 -12.81 8.51 -4.95
C VAL A 149 -14.33 8.69 -5.05
N ILE A 150 -14.99 8.03 -6.01
CA ILE A 150 -16.46 8.08 -6.15
C ILE A 150 -17.14 7.50 -4.90
N LYS A 151 -16.66 6.38 -4.34
CA LYS A 151 -17.19 5.80 -3.10
C LYS A 151 -17.04 6.74 -1.91
N ALA A 152 -15.89 7.41 -1.79
CA ALA A 152 -15.60 8.33 -0.68
C ALA A 152 -16.41 9.64 -0.72
N ILE A 153 -16.79 10.10 -1.92
CA ILE A 153 -17.63 11.29 -2.10
C ILE A 153 -19.12 10.94 -1.96
N SER A 154 -19.54 9.81 -2.53
CA SER A 154 -20.95 9.44 -2.58
C SER A 154 -21.49 8.83 -1.27
N GLY A 155 -20.62 8.35 -0.38
CA GLY A 155 -21.07 7.59 0.80
C GLY A 155 -21.65 6.22 0.46
N LYS A 156 -21.40 5.69 -0.74
CA LYS A 156 -22.03 4.48 -1.27
C LYS A 156 -21.00 3.46 -1.75
N GLY A 157 -21.27 2.19 -1.50
CA GLY A 157 -20.40 1.07 -1.84
C GLY A 157 -19.39 0.79 -0.73
N ASP A 158 -18.79 -0.41 -0.77
CA ASP A 158 -17.77 -0.84 0.20
C ASP A 158 -16.41 -0.24 -0.19
N PRO A 159 -15.86 0.72 0.58
CA PRO A 159 -14.56 1.31 0.28
C PRO A 159 -13.43 0.31 0.61
N LEU A 160 -12.35 0.40 -0.15
CA LEU A 160 -11.15 -0.39 0.08
C LEU A 160 -10.45 0.05 1.37
N LYS A 161 -9.99 -0.91 2.17
CA LYS A 161 -9.17 -0.65 3.36
C LYS A 161 -7.96 -1.61 3.39
N ASN A 162 -6.73 -1.12 3.46
CA ASN A 162 -6.26 0.27 3.22
C ASN A 162 -5.20 0.32 2.13
N PHE A 163 -4.64 -0.82 1.73
CA PHE A 163 -3.77 -0.92 0.57
C PHE A 163 -4.41 -1.75 -0.54
N PHE A 164 -4.10 -1.36 -1.77
CA PHE A 164 -4.30 -2.15 -2.97
C PHE A 164 -2.96 -2.37 -3.66
N PHE A 165 -2.72 -3.61 -4.09
CA PHE A 165 -1.53 -4.01 -4.81
C PHE A 165 -1.92 -4.64 -6.14
N PHE A 166 -1.22 -4.28 -7.21
CA PHE A 166 -1.37 -4.91 -8.51
C PHE A 166 -0.01 -5.34 -9.06
N ASP A 167 0.03 -6.53 -9.67
CA ASP A 167 1.20 -7.02 -10.40
C ASP A 167 0.79 -7.51 -11.78
N ALA A 168 1.32 -6.88 -12.84
CA ALA A 168 1.01 -7.25 -14.21
C ALA A 168 1.57 -8.63 -14.60
N MET A 169 2.53 -9.18 -13.86
CA MET A 169 3.12 -10.48 -14.16
C MET A 169 2.16 -11.66 -13.92
N ASP A 170 1.31 -11.56 -12.89
CA ASP A 170 0.30 -12.58 -12.61
C ASP A 170 -1.15 -12.04 -12.72
N GLY A 171 -1.30 -10.75 -13.00
CA GLY A 171 -2.56 -10.07 -13.19
C GLY A 171 -3.39 -9.91 -11.92
N LYS A 172 -2.82 -10.16 -10.72
CA LYS A 172 -3.58 -10.12 -9.47
C LYS A 172 -3.67 -8.72 -8.91
N GLY A 173 -4.87 -8.35 -8.50
CA GLY A 173 -5.15 -7.22 -7.60
C GLY A 173 -5.47 -7.74 -6.20
N LEU A 174 -4.73 -7.29 -5.18
CA LEU A 174 -4.89 -7.71 -3.79
C LEU A 174 -5.22 -6.51 -2.92
N ILE A 175 -6.18 -6.69 -2.00
CA ILE A 175 -6.52 -5.70 -0.98
C ILE A 175 -5.91 -6.19 0.34
N GLU A 176 -5.13 -5.34 0.98
CA GLU A 176 -4.50 -5.63 2.26
C GLU A 176 -4.96 -4.61 3.32
N ASP A 177 -5.54 -5.10 4.41
CA ASP A 177 -5.82 -4.29 5.59
C ASP A 177 -4.58 -4.31 6.50
N ILE A 178 -3.73 -3.32 6.28
CA ILE A 178 -2.54 -3.04 7.08
C ILE A 178 -2.94 -2.03 8.16
N SER A 179 -3.78 -2.49 9.09
CA SER A 179 -4.01 -1.80 10.35
C SER A 179 -3.29 -2.55 11.48
N GLY A 180 -2.72 -1.80 12.42
CA GLY A 180 -2.13 -2.41 13.61
C GLY A 180 -3.15 -3.28 14.36
N PRO A 181 -2.71 -4.22 15.21
CA PRO A 181 -3.62 -5.04 15.99
C PRO A 181 -4.62 -4.13 16.70
N SER A 182 -5.91 -4.33 16.42
CA SER A 182 -6.95 -3.47 16.95
C SER A 182 -6.82 -3.42 18.47
N THR A 183 -6.54 -2.24 19.04
CA THR A 183 -6.66 -1.99 20.48
C THR A 183 -8.14 -1.92 20.82
N ARG A 184 -8.88 -3.02 20.61
CA ARG A 184 -10.20 -3.21 21.18
C ARG A 184 -9.98 -3.76 22.58
N SER A 185 -9.81 -2.85 23.53
CA SER A 185 -10.08 -3.10 24.95
C SER A 185 -11.58 -3.19 25.18
#